data_AF-A0AAW8AKK5-F1
#
_entry.id   AF-A0AAW8AKK5-F1
#
_cell.length_a   1.000
_cell.length_b   1.000
_cell.length_c   1.000
_cell.angle_alpha   90.00
_cell.angle_beta   90.00
_cell.angle_gamma   90.00
#
_symmetry.space_group_name_H-M   'P 1'
#
loop_
_entity.id
_entity.type
_entity.pdbx_description
1 polymer ?
#
loop_
_entity_poly.entity_id
_entity_poly.type
_entity_poly.pdbx_seq_one_letter_code
_entity_poly.pdbx_strand_id
1 'polypeptide(L)' 'MDQTLMAIQTKFTIATFIGDEKMFREAVDAYKKWILILKLRS' A
#
# COMPACT_ATOMS: atom_id res chain seq x y z
N MET A 1 13.19 -0.85 7.11
CA MET A 1 12.02 -0.84 6.20
C MET A 1 11.18 0.39 6.54
N ASP A 2 10.78 1.21 5.56
CA ASP A 2 9.91 2.38 5.80
C ASP A 2 8.59 1.90 6.44
N GLN A 3 8.22 2.47 7.59
CA GLN A 3 7.00 2.09 8.32
C GLN A 3 5.73 2.27 7.47
N THR A 4 5.72 3.26 6.57
CA THR A 4 4.63 3.51 5.62
C THR A 4 4.51 2.36 4.63
N LEU A 5 5.64 1.89 4.10
CA LEU A 5 5.67 0.76 3.18
C LEU A 5 5.23 -0.53 3.87
N MET A 6 5.63 -0.74 5.14
CA MET A 6 5.18 -1.89 5.93
C MET A 6 3.66 -1.89 6.09
N ALA A 7 3.07 -0.76 6.46
CA ALA A 7 1.62 -0.66 6.66
C ALA A 7 0.85 -0.95 5.36
N ILE A 8 1.34 -0.47 4.23
CA ILE A 8 0.77 -0.75 2.90
C ILE A 8 0.83 -2.25 2.59
N GLN A 9 1.98 -2.89 2.81
CA GLN A 9 2.16 -4.33 2.58
C GLN A 9 1.25 -5.16 3.51
N THR A 10 1.17 -4.84 4.79
CA THR A 10 0.29 -5.54 5.74
C THR A 10 -1.17 -5.45 5.30
N LYS A 11 -1.64 -4.25 4.91
CA LYS A 11 -3.02 -4.06 4.42
C LYS A 11 -3.29 -4.85 3.15
N PHE A 12 -2.33 -4.89 2.23
CA PHE A 12 -2.42 -5.67 0.99
C PHE A 12 -2.53 -7.19 1.27
N THR A 13 -1.70 -7.71 2.16
CA THR A 13 -1.70 -9.13 2.55
C THR A 13 -3.02 -9.52 3.22
N ILE A 14 -3.51 -8.71 4.16
CA ILE A 14 -4.80 -8.96 4.83
C ILE A 14 -5.94 -8.94 3.81
N ALA A 15 -6.01 -7.91 2.96
CA ALA A 15 -7.05 -7.78 1.94
C ALA A 15 -7.10 -8.97 0.98
N THR A 16 -5.92 -9.44 0.55
CA THR A 16 -5.80 -10.62 -0.31
C THR A 16 -6.25 -11.89 0.42
N PHE A 17 -5.87 -12.04 1.68
CA PHE A 17 -6.22 -13.21 2.48
C PHE A 17 -7.73 -13.34 2.74
N ILE A 18 -8.41 -12.22 3.01
CA ILE A 18 -9.86 -12.21 3.31
C ILE A 18 -10.74 -11.99 2.07
N GLY A 19 -10.15 -11.73 0.90
CA GLY A 19 -10.90 -11.42 -0.32
C GLY A 19 -11.60 -10.05 -0.32
N ASP A 20 -11.14 -9.08 0.47
CA ASP A 20 -11.73 -7.74 0.51
C ASP A 20 -11.15 -6.86 -0.61
N GLU A 21 -11.88 -6.81 -1.73
CA GLU A 21 -11.47 -6.01 -2.89
C GLU A 21 -11.37 -4.51 -2.59
N LYS A 22 -12.20 -3.98 -1.69
CA LYS A 22 -12.16 -2.54 -1.35
C LYS A 22 -10.87 -2.24 -0.61
N MET A 23 -10.54 -3.03 0.40
CA MET A 23 -9.30 -2.88 1.15
C MET A 23 -8.07 -3.07 0.25
N PHE A 24 -8.14 -4.00 -0.70
CA PHE A 24 -7.09 -4.23 -1.70
C PHE A 24 -6.86 -2.99 -2.56
N ARG A 25 -7.93 -2.41 -3.12
CA ARG A 25 -7.86 -1.18 -3.92
C ARG A 25 -7.27 -0.02 -3.10
N GLU A 26 -7.67 0.13 -1.85
CA GLU A 26 -7.11 1.16 -0.95
C GLU A 26 -5.61 0.97 -0.69
N ALA A 27 -5.13 -0.27 -0.50
CA ALA A 27 -3.71 -0.56 -0.34
C ALA A 27 -2.90 -0.24 -1.61
N VAL A 28 -3.45 -0.59 -2.78
CA VAL A 28 -2.83 -0.27 -4.09
C VAL A 28 -2.72 1.24 -4.30
N ASP A 29 -3.76 2.00 -3.98
CA ASP A 29 -3.73 3.45 -4.15
C ASP A 29 -2.78 4.14 -3.16
N ALA A 30 -2.67 3.63 -1.93
CA ALA A 30 -1.67 4.10 -0.98
C ALA A 30 -0.23 3.85 -1.50
N TYR A 31 0.02 2.69 -2.10
CA TYR A 31 1.30 2.37 -2.74
C TYR A 31 1.64 3.34 -3.88
N LYS A 32 0.69 3.62 -4.78
CA LYS A 32 0.87 4.58 -5.88
C LYS A 32 1.22 5.98 -5.39
N LYS A 33 0.62 6.42 -4.28
CA LYS A 33 0.96 7.72 -3.67
C LYS A 33 2.37 7.71 -3.07
N TRP A 34 2.74 6.64 -2.36
CA TRP A 34 4.06 6.52 -1.75
C TRP A 34 5.19 6.52 -2.80
N ILE A 35 5.03 5.77 -3.90
CA ILE A 35 6.04 5.75 -4.98
C ILE A 35 6.15 7.11 -5.70
N LEU A 36 5.05 7.85 -5.83
CA LEU A 36 5.08 9.20 -6.40
C LEU A 36 5.86 10.15 -5.49
N ILE A 37 5.62 10.11 -4.18
CA ILE A 37 6.36 10.93 -3.20
C ILE A 37 7.85 10.61 -3.22
N LEU A 38 8.22 9.32 -3.30
CA LEU A 38 9.61 8.93 -3.41
C LEU A 38 10.28 9.49 -4.65
N LYS A 39 9.62 9.43 -5.82
CA LYS A 39 10.15 9.98 -7.07
C LYS A 39 10.35 11.49 -7.02
N LEU A 40 9.51 12.22 -6.29
CA LEU A 40 9.63 13.67 -6.12
C LEU A 40 10.70 14.08 -5.10
N ARG A 41 11.15 13.17 -4.24
CA ARG A 41 12.22 13.41 -3.25
C ARG A 41 13.61 13.00 -3.76
N SER A 42 13.68 12.39 -4.95
CA SER A 42 14.90 11.98 -5.66
C SER A 42 15.38 13.07 -6.61
#